data_AF-A0A5B7CA93-F1
#
_entry.id   AF-A0A5B7CA93-F1
#
_cell.length_a   1.000
_cell.length_b   1.000
_cell.length_c   1.000
_cell.angle_alpha   90.00
_cell.angle_beta   90.00
_cell.angle_gamma   90.00
#
_symmetry.space_group_name_H-M   'P 1'
#
loop_
_entity.id
_entity.type
_entity.pdbx_description
1 polymer ?
#
loop_
_entity_poly.entity_id
_entity_poly.type
_entity_poly.pdbx_seq_one_letter_code
_entity_poly.pdbx_strand_id
1 'polypeptide(L)'
;EVNDIPVVLDWAIGNVSCQEARERADCICGSDSDCIHSTFGTGYRCNCSQGYRGNPYLPSGCQDIDECEELNNNPCQSGYRCINTPGNYTCDCPPGHDSIEVIKDGEIKYECKRIY
;
A
#
# COMPACT_ATOMS: atom_id res chain seq x y z
N GLU A 1 -2.11 36.94 -16.48
CA GLU A 1 -3.01 35.78 -16.61
C GLU A 1 -2.65 34.79 -15.53
N VAL A 2 -3.56 34.56 -14.58
CA VAL A 2 -3.39 33.52 -13.58
C VAL A 2 -3.95 32.26 -14.22
N ASN A 3 -3.08 31.28 -14.49
CA ASN A 3 -3.53 29.95 -14.88
C ASN A 3 -4.17 29.31 -13.65
N ASP A 4 -5.47 29.52 -13.46
CA ASP A 4 -6.24 28.82 -12.46
C ASP A 4 -6.23 27.33 -12.82
N ILE A 5 -5.31 26.59 -12.19
CA ILE A 5 -5.32 25.14 -12.17
C ILE A 5 -6.67 24.75 -11.57
N PRO A 6 -7.50 23.93 -12.24
CA PRO A 6 -8.78 23.53 -11.68
C PRO A 6 -8.53 22.85 -10.33
N VAL A 7 -9.06 23.47 -9.28
CA VAL A 7 -9.00 22.93 -7.92
C VAL A 7 -9.93 21.71 -7.90
N VAL A 8 -9.36 20.51 -7.70
CA VAL A 8 -10.17 19.30 -7.50
C VAL A 8 -10.91 19.47 -6.19
N LEU A 9 -12.23 19.72 -6.27
CA LEU A 9 -13.11 19.69 -5.11
C LEU A 9 -13.25 18.24 -4.68
N ASP A 10 -12.46 17.85 -3.68
CA ASP A 10 -12.68 16.58 -3.00
C ASP A 10 -13.98 16.66 -2.19
N TRP A 11 -14.81 15.64 -2.33
CA TRP A 11 -15.98 15.49 -1.48
C TRP A 11 -15.52 15.06 -0.08
N ALA A 12 -15.89 15.85 0.93
CA ALA A 12 -15.58 15.58 2.31
C ALA A 12 -16.79 14.98 3.03
N ILE A 13 -16.54 14.00 3.90
CA ILE A 13 -17.52 13.43 4.80
C ILE A 13 -17.52 14.22 6.11
N GLY A 14 -18.72 14.61 6.53
CA GLY A 14 -18.94 15.29 7.80
C GLY A 14 -18.31 16.68 7.88
N ASN A 15 -18.35 17.26 9.08
CA ASN A 15 -17.80 18.58 9.40
C ASN A 15 -16.79 18.52 10.56
N VAL A 16 -16.16 17.37 10.75
CA VAL A 16 -15.14 17.11 11.77
C VAL A 16 -13.88 16.56 11.10
N SER A 17 -12.72 16.73 11.75
CA SER A 17 -11.47 16.15 11.30
C SER A 17 -11.49 14.62 11.36
N CYS A 18 -10.53 13.99 10.69
CA CYS A 18 -10.38 12.54 10.72
C CYS A 18 -10.14 12.01 12.14
N GLN A 19 -9.33 12.73 12.91
CA GLN A 19 -9.03 12.36 14.29
C GLN A 19 -10.30 12.41 15.16
N GLU A 20 -11.07 13.49 15.07
CA GLU A 20 -12.34 13.63 15.80
C GLU A 20 -13.36 12.56 15.40
N ALA A 21 -13.46 12.23 14.10
CA ALA A 21 -14.35 11.17 13.62
C ALA A 21 -13.95 9.79 14.17
N ARG A 22 -12.64 9.49 14.25
CA ARG A 22 -12.13 8.23 14.81
C ARG A 22 -12.38 8.12 16.31
N GLU A 23 -12.14 9.19 17.07
CA GLU A 23 -12.38 9.23 18.52
C GLU A 23 -13.85 9.01 18.88
N ARG A 24 -14.76 9.44 18.00
CA ARG A 24 -16.21 9.26 18.16
C ARG A 24 -16.74 7.94 17.61
N ALA A 25 -15.89 7.11 17.00
CA ALA A 25 -16.29 5.95 16.21
C ALA A 25 -17.28 6.28 15.07
N ASP A 26 -17.23 7.52 14.57
CA ASP A 26 -18.05 8.05 13.47
C ASP A 26 -17.32 7.99 12.11
N CYS A 27 -16.09 7.47 12.07
CA CYS A 27 -15.32 7.29 10.84
C CYS A 27 -15.88 6.13 10.02
N ILE A 28 -16.59 6.43 8.93
CA ILE A 28 -17.32 5.44 8.12
C ILE A 28 -16.46 4.72 7.06
N CYS A 29 -15.14 4.85 7.13
CA CYS A 29 -14.23 4.17 6.21
C CYS A 29 -14.32 2.64 6.40
N GLY A 30 -14.23 1.90 5.28
CA GLY A 30 -14.25 0.44 5.26
C GLY A 30 -13.01 -0.20 5.88
N SER A 31 -12.97 -1.53 5.92
CA SER A 31 -11.73 -2.23 6.30
C SER A 31 -10.59 -1.90 5.34
N ASP A 32 -9.35 -2.02 5.83
CA ASP A 32 -8.14 -1.86 5.02
C ASP A 32 -8.07 -0.51 4.29
N SER A 33 -8.56 0.52 5.00
CA SER A 33 -8.63 1.87 4.51
C SER A 33 -8.21 2.88 5.58
N ASP A 34 -7.61 3.96 5.10
CA ASP A 34 -7.18 5.09 5.88
C ASP A 34 -8.16 6.24 5.75
N CYS A 35 -8.43 6.86 6.89
CA CYS A 35 -9.12 8.13 6.94
C CYS A 35 -8.08 9.24 6.79
N ILE A 36 -8.34 10.15 5.87
CA ILE A 36 -7.44 11.24 5.50
C ILE A 36 -8.20 12.57 5.52
N HIS A 37 -7.52 13.64 5.92
CA HIS A 37 -8.16 14.95 6.00
C HIS A 37 -8.64 15.43 4.63
N SER A 38 -9.78 16.13 4.63
CA SER A 38 -10.21 16.89 3.45
C SER A 38 -9.11 17.86 3.03
N THR A 39 -8.90 17.98 1.73
CA THR A 39 -7.99 18.98 1.14
C THR A 39 -8.51 20.40 1.31
N PHE A 40 -9.84 20.56 1.42
CA PHE A 40 -10.51 21.84 1.57
C PHE A 40 -11.45 21.82 2.77
N GLY A 41 -11.13 22.63 3.78
CA GLY A 41 -11.97 22.82 4.95
C GLY A 41 -12.07 21.61 5.87
N THR A 42 -13.08 21.65 6.75
CA THR A 42 -13.31 20.63 7.76
C THR A 42 -14.04 19.43 7.16
N GLY A 43 -13.65 18.23 7.57
CA GLY A 43 -14.14 16.98 7.03
C GLY A 43 -12.99 16.01 6.75
N TYR A 44 -13.34 14.79 6.34
CA TYR A 44 -12.37 13.75 5.98
C TYR A 44 -12.84 12.99 4.73
N ARG A 45 -11.94 12.24 4.11
CA ARG A 45 -12.25 11.26 3.07
C ARG A 45 -11.61 9.93 3.43
N CYS A 46 -11.99 8.87 2.74
CA CYS A 46 -11.39 7.54 2.91
C CYS A 46 -10.54 7.19 1.69
N ASN A 47 -9.43 6.50 1.91
CA ASN A 47 -8.59 5.95 0.86
C ASN A 47 -8.23 4.52 1.24
N CYS A 48 -8.12 3.60 0.29
CA CYS A 48 -7.58 2.29 0.63
C CYS A 48 -6.15 2.45 1.17
N SER A 49 -5.81 1.64 2.18
CA SER A 49 -4.47 1.65 2.75
C SER A 49 -3.44 1.23 1.71
N GLN A 50 -2.17 1.50 1.99
CA GLN A 50 -1.08 1.07 1.11
C GLN A 50 -1.16 -0.44 0.86
N GLY A 51 -1.01 -0.86 -0.40
CA GLY A 51 -1.15 -2.27 -0.82
C GLY A 51 -2.60 -2.70 -1.06
N TYR A 52 -3.58 -1.79 -0.95
CA TYR A 52 -4.99 -2.09 -1.22
C TYR A 52 -5.58 -1.18 -2.30
N ARG A 53 -6.61 -1.68 -2.99
CA ARG A 53 -7.37 -0.93 -4.00
C ARG A 53 -8.86 -1.22 -3.91
N GLY A 54 -9.67 -0.35 -4.50
CA GLY A 54 -11.12 -0.53 -4.60
C GLY A 54 -11.90 0.63 -4.01
N ASN A 55 -12.99 0.34 -3.32
CA ASN A 55 -13.89 1.33 -2.76
C ASN A 55 -13.76 1.42 -1.24
N PRO A 56 -13.09 2.45 -0.68
CA PRO A 56 -12.83 2.56 0.76
C PRO A 56 -14.06 2.96 1.59
N TYR A 57 -15.24 3.09 0.97
CA TYR A 57 -16.49 3.44 1.64
C TYR A 57 -17.40 2.23 1.85
N LEU A 58 -16.98 1.03 1.41
CA LEU A 58 -17.69 -0.22 1.65
C LEU A 58 -16.95 -1.04 2.72
N PRO A 59 -17.65 -1.77 3.61
CA PRO A 59 -17.03 -2.52 4.71
C PRO A 59 -15.87 -3.45 4.34
N SER A 60 -15.87 -4.01 3.12
CA SER A 60 -14.78 -4.83 2.56
C SER A 60 -14.50 -4.42 1.11
N GLY A 61 -14.56 -3.12 0.84
CA GLY A 61 -14.38 -2.60 -0.51
C GLY A 61 -12.93 -2.37 -0.91
N CYS A 62 -12.01 -2.31 0.06
CA CYS A 62 -10.58 -2.35 -0.21
C CYS A 62 -10.12 -3.80 -0.26
N GLN A 63 -9.50 -4.16 -1.37
CA GLN A 63 -8.98 -5.50 -1.65
C GLN A 63 -7.47 -5.40 -1.78
N ASP A 64 -6.81 -6.39 -1.21
CA ASP A 64 -5.37 -6.58 -1.33
C ASP A 64 -4.94 -6.56 -2.81
N ILE A 65 -3.87 -5.85 -3.09
CA ILE A 65 -3.22 -5.85 -4.39
C ILE A 65 -2.22 -6.99 -4.37
N ASP A 66 -2.40 -7.99 -5.23
CA ASP A 66 -1.38 -9.02 -5.40
C ASP A 66 -0.24 -8.48 -6.27
N GLU A 67 0.77 -7.87 -5.64
CA GLU A 67 1.88 -7.27 -6.40
C GLU A 67 2.71 -8.32 -7.15
N CYS A 68 2.64 -9.60 -6.77
CA CYS A 68 3.30 -10.69 -7.47
C CYS A 68 2.66 -10.98 -8.84
N GLU A 69 1.34 -10.76 -8.95
CA GLU A 69 0.57 -11.01 -10.17
C GLU A 69 0.32 -9.74 -11.01
N GLU A 70 0.26 -8.56 -10.38
CA GLU A 70 -0.08 -7.30 -11.06
C GLU A 70 1.11 -6.64 -11.75
N LEU A 71 2.31 -6.80 -11.19
CA LEU A 71 3.50 -6.18 -11.75
C LEU A 71 4.00 -7.07 -12.88
N ASN A 72 3.91 -6.58 -14.13
CA ASN A 72 4.48 -7.22 -15.32
C ASN A 72 5.98 -7.59 -15.19
N ASN A 73 6.65 -7.15 -14.13
CA ASN A 73 7.90 -7.67 -13.62
C ASN A 73 7.72 -8.02 -12.14
N ASN A 74 8.08 -9.24 -11.74
CA ASN A 74 8.21 -9.66 -10.34
C ASN A 74 8.83 -8.53 -9.50
N PRO A 75 8.17 -8.06 -8.42
CA PRO A 75 8.69 -6.95 -7.61
C PRO A 75 10.00 -7.30 -6.87
N CYS A 76 10.33 -8.59 -6.78
CA CYS A 76 11.55 -9.08 -6.17
C CYS A 76 12.76 -8.99 -7.08
N GLN A 77 13.95 -8.93 -6.46
CA GLN A 77 15.22 -9.06 -7.18
C GLN A 77 15.26 -10.39 -7.95
N SER A 78 15.93 -10.39 -9.12
CA SER A 78 16.12 -11.59 -9.93
C SER A 78 16.68 -12.76 -9.10
N GLY A 79 16.05 -13.92 -9.23
CA GLY A 79 16.38 -15.13 -8.47
C GLY A 79 15.56 -15.34 -7.19
N TYR A 80 14.80 -14.34 -6.75
CA TYR A 80 13.89 -14.46 -5.61
C TYR A 80 12.46 -14.74 -6.06
N ARG A 81 11.74 -15.51 -5.24
CA ARG A 81 10.31 -15.78 -5.38
C ARG A 81 9.51 -14.71 -4.63
N CYS A 82 8.55 -14.11 -5.31
CA CYS A 82 7.56 -13.24 -4.68
C CYS A 82 6.50 -14.06 -3.94
N ILE A 83 6.11 -13.58 -2.77
CA ILE A 83 5.05 -14.15 -1.94
C ILE A 83 4.15 -12.98 -1.52
N ASN A 84 2.91 -12.98 -2.02
CA ASN A 84 1.93 -11.97 -1.67
C ASN A 84 1.52 -12.08 -0.19
N THR A 85 1.32 -10.95 0.46
CA THR A 85 0.88 -10.83 1.86
C THR A 85 -0.15 -9.69 2.00
N PRO A 86 -1.04 -9.71 2.99
CA PRO A 86 -2.01 -8.61 3.12
C PRO A 86 -1.34 -7.24 3.25
N GLY A 87 -1.54 -6.37 2.25
CA GLY A 87 -1.03 -5.01 2.14
C GLY A 87 0.41 -4.88 1.64
N ASN A 88 1.08 -5.97 1.24
CA ASN A 88 2.46 -5.95 0.75
C ASN A 88 2.88 -7.30 0.13
N TYR A 89 4.15 -7.43 -0.24
CA TYR A 89 4.75 -8.70 -0.61
C TYR A 89 6.06 -8.94 0.14
N THR A 90 6.49 -10.21 0.14
CA THR A 90 7.81 -10.62 0.62
C THR A 90 8.56 -11.35 -0.48
N CYS A 91 9.89 -11.25 -0.43
CA CYS A 91 10.79 -11.88 -1.39
C CYS A 91 11.64 -12.92 -0.67
N ASP A 92 11.52 -14.18 -1.08
CA ASP A 92 12.22 -15.29 -0.44
C ASP A 92 12.97 -16.13 -1.48
N CYS A 93 13.95 -16.91 -1.01
CA CYS A 93 14.64 -17.83 -1.88
C CYS A 93 13.70 -18.96 -2.33
N PRO A 94 13.83 -19.42 -3.60
CA PRO A 94 13.08 -20.57 -4.07
C PRO A 94 13.37 -21.81 -3.21
N PRO A 95 12.46 -22.79 -3.14
CA PRO A 95 12.69 -24.03 -2.41
C PRO A 95 14.04 -24.68 -2.75
N GLY A 96 14.77 -25.11 -1.72
CA GLY A 96 16.11 -25.67 -1.87
C GLY A 96 17.21 -24.64 -2.15
N HIS A 97 16.97 -23.35 -1.86
CA HIS A 97 17.99 -22.31 -1.86
C HIS A 97 18.03 -21.60 -0.50
N ASP A 98 19.22 -21.23 -0.05
CA ASP A 98 19.44 -20.39 1.12
C ASP A 98 19.88 -18.99 0.69
N SER A 99 19.48 -17.99 1.48
CA SER A 99 19.99 -16.63 1.36
C SER A 99 21.40 -16.57 1.93
N ILE A 100 22.38 -16.19 1.11
CA ILE A 100 23.77 -16.03 1.53
C ILE A 100 24.23 -14.59 1.39
N GLU A 101 25.04 -14.15 2.33
CA GLU A 101 25.72 -12.84 2.27
C GLU A 101 26.83 -12.88 1.22
N VAL A 102 26.85 -11.89 0.32
CA VAL A 102 27.90 -11.69 -0.68
C VAL A 102 28.33 -10.23 -0.72
N ILE A 103 29.62 -9.98 -0.93
CA ILE A 103 30.15 -8.62 -1.09
C ILE A 103 30.22 -8.32 -2.59
N LYS A 104 29.43 -7.35 -3.04
CA LYS A 104 29.44 -6.85 -4.44
C LYS A 104 29.71 -5.36 -4.43
N ASP A 105 30.73 -4.93 -5.17
CA ASP A 105 31.17 -3.53 -5.27
C ASP A 105 31.42 -2.86 -3.91
N GLY A 106 31.86 -3.64 -2.91
CA GLY A 106 32.12 -3.16 -1.56
C GLY A 106 30.88 -3.06 -0.66
N GLU A 107 29.70 -3.44 -1.15
CA GLU A 107 28.46 -3.49 -0.38
C GLU A 107 28.05 -4.92 -0.04
N ILE A 108 27.43 -5.10 1.13
CA ILE A 108 26.79 -6.35 1.50
C ILE A 108 25.48 -6.49 0.71
N LYS A 109 25.36 -7.60 -0.02
CA LYS A 109 24.15 -8.02 -0.74
C LYS A 109 23.80 -9.45 -0.32
N TYR A 110 22.58 -9.86 -0.64
CA TYR A 110 22.11 -11.22 -0.40
C TYR A 110 21.75 -11.90 -1.72
N GLU A 111 22.11 -13.16 -1.87
CA GLU A 111 21.79 -13.96 -3.05
C GLU A 111 21.31 -15.35 -2.67
N CYS A 112 20.38 -15.89 -3.46
CA CYS A 112 19.90 -17.24 -3.28
C CYS A 112 20.88 -18.26 -3.87
N LYS A 113 21.42 -19.13 -3.03
CA LYS A 113 22.25 -20.27 -3.47
C LYS A 113 21.57 -21.60 -3.20
N ARG A 114 21.62 -22.48 -4.20
CA ARG A 114 21.07 -23.83 -4.10
C ARG A 114 21.79 -24.62 -3.01
N ILE A 115 21.01 -25.24 -2.14
CA ILE A 115 21.44 -26.16 -1.11
C ILE A 115 21.54 -27.54 -1.78
N TYR A 116 22.68 -28.20 -1.62
CA TYR A 116 22.96 -29.52 -2.20
C TYR A 116 22.26 -30.63 -1.41
#